data_AF-A0A1Y2J382-F1
#
_entry.id   AF-A0A1Y2J382-F1
#
_cell.length_a   1.000
_cell.length_b   1.000
_cell.length_c   1.000
_cell.angle_alpha   90.00
_cell.angle_beta   90.00
_cell.angle_gamma   90.00
#
_symmetry.space_group_name_H-M   'P 1'
#
loop_
_entity.id
_entity.type
_entity.pdbx_description
1 polymer ?
#
loop_
_entity_poly.entity_id
_entity_poly.type
_entity_poly.pdbx_seq_one_letter_code
_entity_poly.pdbx_strand_id
1 'polypeptide(L)'
;PTAAPGKTKDAKARSDALEQIAEYRRVTAWAIARWPLEKRVVHERVRVHLPRTYRARHGVDVRTVWPGTDLNQFVHRHYDEARERAVREEWENFVAAEAILAKRHEYLGPDPRVAGYWIDADGDYHIKWYDAFLKDQWVDNRKWSFDVRLNARGEWVEVDD
;
A
#
# COMPACT_ATOMS: atom_id res chain seq x y z
N PRO A 1 22.63 39.35 -7.64
CA PRO A 1 22.59 38.12 -6.82
C PRO A 1 22.52 36.88 -7.73
N THR A 2 23.68 36.42 -8.19
CA THR A 2 23.83 35.24 -9.04
C THR A 2 23.77 33.99 -8.14
N ALA A 3 22.72 33.18 -8.29
CA ALA A 3 22.58 31.95 -7.53
C ALA A 3 23.78 31.02 -7.83
N ALA A 4 24.44 30.53 -6.78
CA ALA A 4 25.63 29.71 -6.90
C ALA A 4 25.35 28.43 -7.72
N PRO A 5 26.18 28.11 -8.74
CA PRO A 5 25.94 27.03 -9.71
C PRO A 5 25.96 25.60 -9.14
N GLY A 6 26.31 25.43 -7.85
CA GLY A 6 26.25 24.13 -7.15
C GLY A 6 24.84 23.74 -6.70
N LYS A 7 24.01 24.70 -6.25
CA LYS A 7 22.68 24.41 -5.70
C LYS A 7 21.70 23.82 -6.74
N THR A 8 21.86 24.18 -8.02
CA THR A 8 21.00 23.73 -9.10
C THR A 8 21.33 22.32 -9.58
N LYS A 9 22.61 21.91 -9.55
CA LYS A 9 23.02 20.52 -9.88
C LYS A 9 22.54 19.54 -8.81
N ASP A 10 22.64 19.92 -7.54
CA ASP A 10 22.17 19.09 -6.43
C ASP A 10 20.64 18.97 -6.41
N ALA A 11 19.91 20.06 -6.73
CA ALA A 11 18.46 20.04 -6.85
C ALA A 11 17.97 19.15 -8.01
N LYS A 12 18.65 19.19 -9.16
CA LYS A 12 18.34 18.32 -10.29
C LYS A 12 18.64 16.85 -9.96
N ALA A 13 19.81 16.55 -9.41
CA ALA A 13 20.18 15.19 -9.01
C ALA A 13 19.20 14.61 -7.97
N ARG A 14 18.75 15.44 -7.02
CA ARG A 14 17.69 15.05 -6.06
C ARG A 14 16.37 14.74 -6.75
N SER A 15 15.95 15.58 -7.69
CA SER A 15 14.71 15.39 -8.46
C SER A 15 14.75 14.11 -9.30
N ASP A 16 15.86 13.87 -10.00
CA ASP A 16 16.04 12.68 -10.84
C ASP A 16 16.06 11.41 -9.97
N ALA A 17 16.69 11.45 -8.79
CA ALA A 17 16.67 10.35 -7.83
C ALA A 17 15.26 10.07 -7.26
N LEU A 18 14.49 11.12 -6.95
CA LEU A 18 13.10 10.99 -6.51
C LEU A 18 12.23 10.34 -7.58
N GLU A 19 12.41 10.72 -8.84
CA GLU A 19 11.67 10.15 -9.96
C GLU A 19 12.00 8.66 -10.14
N GLN A 20 13.28 8.30 -10.10
CA GLN A 20 13.71 6.89 -10.20
C GLN A 20 13.17 6.03 -9.06
N ILE A 21 13.21 6.52 -7.82
CA ILE A 21 12.67 5.77 -6.66
C ILE A 21 11.16 5.64 -6.77
N ALA A 22 10.46 6.72 -7.16
CA ALA A 22 9.03 6.68 -7.36
C ALA A 22 8.62 5.70 -8.46
N GLU A 23 9.33 5.69 -9.58
CA GLU A 23 9.12 4.76 -10.67
C GLU A 23 9.37 3.31 -10.23
N TYR A 24 10.50 3.05 -9.58
CA TYR A 24 10.83 1.73 -9.03
C TYR A 24 9.71 1.22 -8.13
N ARG A 25 9.24 2.03 -7.20
CA ARG A 25 8.18 1.67 -6.23
C ARG A 25 6.84 1.40 -6.91
N ARG A 26 6.50 2.14 -7.97
CA ARG A 26 5.31 1.87 -8.79
C ARG A 26 5.41 0.55 -9.54
N VAL A 27 6.61 0.21 -10.03
CA VAL A 27 6.86 -1.04 -10.75
C VAL A 27 6.84 -2.24 -9.80
N THR A 28 7.38 -2.10 -8.59
CA THR A 28 7.38 -3.17 -7.58
C THR A 28 6.04 -3.32 -6.85
N ALA A 29 5.16 -2.32 -6.90
CA ALA A 29 3.86 -2.40 -6.26
C ALA A 29 2.99 -3.51 -6.87
N TRP A 30 2.60 -4.48 -6.05
CA TRP A 30 1.82 -5.62 -6.50
C TRP A 30 0.32 -5.36 -6.36
N ALA A 31 -0.45 -5.83 -7.35
CA ALA A 31 -1.91 -5.65 -7.37
C ALA A 31 -2.57 -6.52 -6.30
N ILE A 32 -3.38 -5.92 -5.43
CA ILE A 32 -4.00 -6.63 -4.29
C ILE A 32 -4.92 -7.77 -4.72
N ALA A 33 -5.48 -7.69 -5.92
CA ALA A 33 -6.32 -8.73 -6.52
C ALA A 33 -5.52 -9.96 -6.99
N ARG A 34 -4.19 -9.94 -6.90
CA ARG A 34 -3.31 -11.04 -7.31
C ARG A 34 -2.49 -11.53 -6.12
N TRP A 35 -2.23 -12.85 -6.11
CA TRP A 35 -1.42 -13.46 -5.08
C TRP A 35 -0.01 -12.82 -5.03
N PRO A 36 0.48 -12.41 -3.84
CA PRO A 36 1.79 -11.79 -3.71
C PRO A 36 2.91 -12.80 -3.93
N LEU A 37 3.96 -12.40 -4.66
CA LEU A 37 5.13 -13.23 -4.92
C LEU A 37 6.22 -13.05 -3.85
N GLU A 38 6.36 -11.83 -3.34
CA GLU A 38 7.32 -11.51 -2.29
C GLU A 38 6.77 -11.86 -0.91
N LYS A 39 7.61 -12.49 -0.09
CA LYS A 39 7.27 -12.77 1.31
C LYS A 39 7.77 -11.66 2.20
N ARG A 40 6.93 -11.23 3.15
CA ARG A 40 7.34 -10.30 4.21
C ARG A 40 6.98 -10.87 5.56
N VAL A 41 7.91 -11.63 6.14
CA VAL A 41 7.69 -12.30 7.42
C VAL A 41 7.80 -11.29 8.57
N VAL A 42 6.78 -11.23 9.42
CA VAL A 42 6.83 -10.42 10.64
C VAL A 42 7.61 -11.19 11.71
N HIS A 43 8.52 -10.52 12.43
CA HIS A 43 9.37 -11.15 13.46
C HIS A 43 8.85 -10.99 14.88
N GLU A 44 7.96 -10.03 15.12
CA GLU A 44 7.35 -9.76 16.42
C GLU A 44 5.82 -9.69 16.32
N ARG A 45 5.15 -9.57 17.46
CA ARG A 45 3.70 -9.38 17.48
C ARG A 45 3.39 -7.94 17.12
N VAL A 46 2.65 -7.72 16.05
CA VAL A 46 2.34 -6.38 15.52
C VAL A 46 0.85 -6.23 15.29
N ARG A 47 0.37 -4.98 15.19
CA ARG A 47 -0.95 -4.68 14.67
C ARG A 47 -0.83 -4.18 13.24
N VAL A 48 -1.78 -4.56 12.39
CA VAL A 48 -1.85 -4.15 10.98
C VAL A 48 -3.13 -3.39 10.77
N HIS A 49 -3.02 -2.19 10.21
CA HIS A 49 -4.12 -1.31 9.83
C HIS A 49 -4.57 -1.64 8.41
N LEU A 50 -5.84 -1.99 8.28
CA LEU A 50 -6.48 -2.47 7.05
C LEU A 50 -7.63 -1.52 6.69
N PRO A 51 -7.37 -0.45 5.92
CA PRO A 51 -8.41 0.48 5.47
C PRO A 51 -9.56 -0.25 4.77
N ARG A 52 -10.81 0.12 5.09
CA ARG A 52 -11.99 -0.50 4.46
C ARG A 52 -12.32 0.08 3.09
N THR A 53 -11.86 1.30 2.82
CA THR A 53 -12.15 2.05 1.60
C THR A 53 -10.96 2.93 1.21
N TYR A 54 -10.98 3.43 -0.02
CA TYR A 54 -10.01 4.42 -0.50
C TYR A 54 -9.82 5.55 0.52
N ARG A 55 -8.56 5.79 0.88
CA ARG A 55 -8.16 6.78 1.89
C ARG A 55 -8.84 6.62 3.26
N ALA A 56 -9.16 5.38 3.65
CA ALA A 56 -9.73 5.02 4.95
C ALA A 56 -10.99 5.80 5.36
N ARG A 57 -11.75 6.35 4.39
CA ARG A 57 -12.91 7.23 4.66
C ARG A 57 -14.00 6.58 5.51
N HIS A 58 -14.15 5.26 5.42
CA HIS A 58 -15.18 4.50 6.13
C HIS A 58 -14.60 3.53 7.17
N GLY A 59 -13.45 3.89 7.73
CA GLY A 59 -12.82 3.19 8.84
C GLY A 59 -11.67 2.27 8.40
N VAL A 60 -11.03 1.72 9.43
CA VAL A 60 -9.84 0.85 9.34
C VAL A 60 -10.09 -0.32 10.27
N ASP A 61 -9.92 -1.54 9.76
CA ASP A 61 -9.86 -2.73 10.59
C ASP A 61 -8.44 -2.86 11.15
N VAL A 62 -8.31 -3.14 12.45
CA VAL A 62 -7.01 -3.37 13.09
C VAL A 62 -6.93 -4.83 13.48
N ARG A 63 -5.91 -5.54 12.98
CA ARG A 63 -5.73 -6.97 13.23
C ARG A 63 -4.35 -7.23 13.80
N THR A 64 -4.29 -8.08 14.82
CA THR A 64 -3.02 -8.55 15.38
C THR A 64 -2.44 -9.64 14.47
N VAL A 65 -1.17 -9.50 14.12
CA VAL A 65 -0.38 -10.49 13.38
C VAL A 65 0.74 -11.00 14.27
N TRP A 66 0.93 -12.32 14.25
CA TRP A 66 1.90 -13.00 15.10
C TRP A 66 3.23 -13.23 14.36
N PRO A 67 4.35 -13.37 15.11
CA PRO A 67 5.65 -13.71 14.54
C PRO A 67 5.58 -14.93 13.60
N GLY A 68 6.32 -14.89 12.50
CA GLY A 68 6.35 -15.93 11.48
C GLY A 68 5.27 -15.81 10.40
N THR A 69 4.30 -14.89 10.55
CA THR A 69 3.26 -14.66 9.53
C THR A 69 3.82 -13.87 8.35
N ASP A 70 3.49 -14.30 7.12
CA ASP A 70 3.74 -13.52 5.92
C ASP A 70 2.69 -12.42 5.76
N LEU A 71 3.13 -11.17 5.95
CA LEU A 71 2.29 -9.99 5.93
C LEU A 71 1.61 -9.77 4.57
N ASN A 72 2.31 -10.04 3.46
CA ASN A 72 1.73 -9.87 2.13
C ASN A 72 0.57 -10.84 1.90
N GLN A 73 0.74 -12.11 2.27
CA GLN A 73 -0.31 -13.11 2.17
C GLN A 73 -1.47 -12.81 3.12
N PHE A 74 -1.18 -12.35 4.33
CA PHE A 74 -2.19 -11.92 5.30
C PHE A 74 -3.06 -10.80 4.73
N VAL A 75 -2.43 -9.75 4.17
CA VAL A 75 -3.13 -8.61 3.56
C VAL A 75 -3.93 -9.05 2.34
N HIS A 76 -3.34 -9.83 1.43
CA HIS A 76 -4.06 -10.38 0.27
C HIS A 76 -5.33 -11.11 0.70
N ARG A 77 -5.22 -12.06 1.63
CA ARG A 77 -6.38 -12.84 2.11
C ARG A 77 -7.46 -11.94 2.70
N HIS A 78 -7.09 -10.97 3.53
CA HIS A 78 -8.05 -10.03 4.11
C HIS A 78 -8.86 -9.30 3.04
N TYR A 79 -8.22 -8.90 1.93
CA TYR A 79 -8.84 -8.11 0.87
C TYR A 79 -9.46 -8.93 -0.27
N ASP A 80 -9.10 -10.20 -0.38
CA ASP A 80 -9.72 -11.16 -1.29
C ASP A 80 -11.06 -11.69 -0.76
N GLU A 81 -11.29 -11.61 0.56
CA GLU A 81 -12.57 -11.95 1.18
C GLU A 81 -13.73 -11.15 0.55
N ALA A 82 -14.78 -11.87 0.19
CA ALA A 82 -16.05 -11.30 -0.22
C ALA A 82 -16.62 -10.47 0.95
N ARG A 83 -17.15 -9.29 0.65
CA ARG A 83 -17.93 -8.55 1.63
C ARG A 83 -19.32 -9.18 1.68
N GLU A 84 -19.70 -9.76 2.81
CA GLU A 84 -21.07 -10.23 3.03
C GLU A 84 -22.03 -9.06 2.79
N ARG A 85 -22.76 -9.11 1.67
CA ARG A 85 -23.99 -8.36 1.52
C ARG A 85 -25.01 -9.16 2.31
N ALA A 86 -25.65 -8.54 3.31
CA ALA A 86 -26.74 -9.15 4.05
C ALA A 86 -27.64 -9.92 3.07
N VAL A 87 -27.73 -11.23 3.29
CA VAL A 87 -28.41 -12.21 2.43
C VAL A 87 -29.78 -11.66 2.06
N ARG A 88 -29.98 -11.32 0.79
CA ARG A 88 -31.33 -11.07 0.25
C ARG A 88 -31.89 -12.41 -0.21
N GLU A 89 -32.73 -12.98 0.67
CA GLU A 89 -33.88 -13.87 0.43
C GLU A 89 -33.80 -15.00 -0.62
N GLU A 90 -33.81 -16.24 -0.10
CA GLU A 90 -34.74 -17.37 -0.38
C GLU A 90 -35.19 -17.75 -1.83
N TRP A 91 -34.46 -17.39 -2.89
CA TRP A 91 -34.75 -17.92 -4.23
C TRP A 91 -33.58 -18.70 -4.82
N GLU A 92 -33.90 -19.89 -5.34
CA GLU A 92 -32.94 -20.85 -5.88
C GLU A 92 -32.46 -20.38 -7.27
N ASN A 93 -31.14 -20.26 -7.44
CA ASN A 93 -30.50 -19.79 -8.65
C ASN A 93 -29.87 -20.96 -9.42
N PHE A 94 -30.43 -21.25 -10.60
CA PHE A 94 -30.16 -22.48 -11.36
C PHE A 94 -29.01 -22.38 -12.39
N VAL A 95 -28.28 -21.26 -12.46
CA VAL A 95 -27.21 -21.07 -13.46
C VAL A 95 -25.92 -20.57 -12.83
N ALA A 96 -25.98 -19.67 -11.87
CA ALA A 96 -24.82 -19.20 -11.11
C ALA A 96 -25.28 -18.65 -9.77
N ALA A 97 -25.25 -19.47 -8.72
CA ALA A 97 -25.67 -19.10 -7.35
C ALA A 97 -24.92 -17.89 -6.76
N GLU A 98 -23.89 -17.40 -7.43
CA GLU A 98 -23.11 -16.25 -7.00
C GLU A 98 -23.81 -14.95 -7.39
N ALA A 99 -24.49 -14.33 -6.42
CA ALA A 99 -24.36 -12.89 -6.31
C ALA A 99 -22.86 -12.60 -6.34
N ILE A 100 -22.33 -11.94 -7.37
CA ILE A 100 -20.91 -11.53 -7.42
C ILE A 100 -20.71 -10.58 -6.24
N LEU A 101 -20.27 -11.15 -5.11
CA LEU A 101 -20.06 -10.39 -3.90
C LEU A 101 -18.81 -9.55 -4.13
N ALA A 102 -18.99 -8.24 -4.05
CA ALA A 102 -17.87 -7.31 -4.15
C ALA A 102 -16.79 -7.70 -3.13
N LYS A 103 -15.57 -7.85 -3.59
CA LYS A 103 -14.43 -8.14 -2.72
C LYS A 103 -14.00 -6.88 -1.99
N ARG A 104 -13.39 -7.02 -0.81
CA ARG A 104 -13.01 -5.85 -0.01
C ARG A 104 -12.04 -4.91 -0.74
N HIS A 105 -11.15 -5.42 -1.58
CA HIS A 105 -10.23 -4.56 -2.34
C HIS A 105 -10.92 -3.65 -3.36
N GLU A 106 -12.11 -3.99 -3.86
CA GLU A 106 -12.82 -3.17 -4.85
C GLU A 106 -13.24 -1.80 -4.29
N TYR A 107 -13.24 -1.66 -2.96
CA TYR A 107 -13.52 -0.40 -2.28
C TYR A 107 -12.27 0.47 -2.06
N LEU A 108 -11.08 -0.04 -2.34
CA LEU A 108 -9.81 0.67 -2.14
C LEU A 108 -9.42 1.56 -3.31
N GLY A 109 -10.05 1.36 -4.47
CA GLY A 109 -9.75 2.09 -5.70
C GLY A 109 -9.93 1.20 -6.93
N PRO A 110 -9.83 1.77 -8.15
CA PRO A 110 -9.93 1.04 -9.41
C PRO A 110 -8.74 0.12 -9.74
N ASP A 111 -7.50 0.44 -9.31
CA ASP A 111 -6.34 -0.49 -9.41
C ASP A 111 -5.45 -0.38 -8.17
N PRO A 112 -5.90 -0.86 -6.99
CA PRO A 112 -5.18 -0.73 -5.75
C PRO A 112 -4.00 -1.70 -5.67
N ARG A 113 -2.81 -1.15 -5.38
CA ARG A 113 -1.56 -1.90 -5.27
C ARG A 113 -0.87 -1.62 -3.95
N VAL A 114 -0.26 -2.65 -3.40
CA VAL A 114 0.55 -2.55 -2.19
C VAL A 114 1.97 -2.18 -2.61
N ALA A 115 2.40 -0.97 -2.29
CA ALA A 115 3.75 -0.46 -2.54
C ALA A 115 4.72 -0.77 -1.38
N GLY A 116 4.19 -1.05 -0.19
CA GLY A 116 4.98 -1.39 0.98
C GLY A 116 4.21 -1.19 2.28
N TYR A 117 4.95 -1.07 3.38
CA TYR A 117 4.40 -0.85 4.71
C TYR A 117 5.19 0.24 5.41
N TRP A 118 4.46 1.12 6.10
CA TRP A 118 5.00 2.09 7.05
C TRP A 118 4.80 1.54 8.47
N ILE A 119 5.77 1.76 9.34
CA ILE A 119 5.69 1.35 10.75
C ILE A 119 5.59 2.63 11.56
N ASP A 120 4.54 2.78 12.35
CA ASP A 120 4.37 3.97 13.19
C ASP A 120 5.21 3.89 14.48
N ALA A 121 5.12 4.94 15.30
CA ALA A 121 5.85 5.01 16.57
C ALA A 121 5.45 3.93 17.59
N ASP A 122 4.26 3.34 17.45
CA ASP A 122 3.75 2.26 18.31
C ASP A 122 4.16 0.88 17.78
N GLY A 123 4.82 0.80 16.62
CA GLY A 123 5.19 -0.45 15.96
C GLY A 123 4.05 -1.06 15.11
N ASP A 124 3.00 -0.29 14.83
CA ASP A 124 1.89 -0.73 14.01
C ASP A 124 2.22 -0.57 12.52
N TYR A 125 1.76 -1.54 11.73
CA TYR A 125 1.97 -1.58 10.29
C TYR A 125 0.80 -0.94 9.55
N HIS A 126 1.11 0.04 8.73
CA HIS A 126 0.19 0.71 7.83
C HIS A 126 0.55 0.40 6.38
N ILE A 127 -0.44 0.12 5.55
CA ILE A 127 -0.20 -0.24 4.14
C ILE A 127 0.05 1.04 3.33
N LYS A 128 1.19 1.09 2.63
CA LYS A 128 1.47 2.08 1.59
C LYS A 128 0.78 1.64 0.30
N TRP A 129 -0.28 2.34 -0.08
CA TRP A 129 -1.02 2.07 -1.31
C TRP A 129 -0.53 2.94 -2.46
N TYR A 130 -0.55 2.35 -3.65
CA TYR A 130 -0.48 3.02 -4.94
C TYR A 130 -1.68 2.57 -5.79
N ASP A 131 -2.51 3.51 -6.25
CA ASP A 131 -3.54 3.20 -7.23
C ASP A 131 -3.03 3.53 -8.63
N ALA A 132 -2.86 2.51 -9.47
CA ALA A 132 -2.24 2.66 -10.78
C ALA A 132 -3.14 3.38 -11.80
N PHE A 133 -4.46 3.32 -11.62
CA PHE A 133 -5.42 3.98 -12.50
C PHE A 133 -5.57 5.47 -12.12
N LEU A 134 -5.71 5.77 -10.82
CA LEU A 134 -5.79 7.13 -10.30
C LEU A 134 -4.43 7.83 -10.26
N LYS A 135 -3.33 7.07 -10.37
CA LYS A 135 -1.94 7.53 -10.19
C LYS A 135 -1.74 8.22 -8.83
N ASP A 136 -2.42 7.71 -7.79
CA ASP A 136 -2.42 8.31 -6.45
C ASP A 136 -1.75 7.39 -5.43
N GLN A 137 -1.14 7.98 -4.41
CA GLN A 137 -0.39 7.30 -3.37
C GLN A 137 -0.93 7.70 -2.02
N TRP A 138 -1.35 6.72 -1.21
CA TRP A 138 -1.99 6.99 0.08
C TRP A 138 -1.68 5.96 1.17
N VAL A 139 -1.70 6.42 2.41
CA VAL A 139 -1.59 5.65 3.66
C VAL A 139 -2.66 6.22 4.57
N ASP A 140 -3.50 5.36 5.13
CA ASP A 140 -4.67 5.76 5.92
C ASP A 140 -5.50 6.85 5.22
N ASN A 141 -5.64 8.04 5.80
CA ASN A 141 -6.38 9.16 5.21
C ASN A 141 -5.48 10.20 4.52
N ARG A 142 -4.18 9.97 4.43
CA ARG A 142 -3.19 10.93 3.92
C ARG A 142 -2.58 10.47 2.60
N LYS A 143 -2.05 11.43 1.85
CA LYS A 143 -1.13 11.13 0.76
C LYS A 143 0.26 10.94 1.35
N TRP A 144 1.03 10.04 0.78
CA TRP A 144 2.45 9.90 1.09
C TRP A 144 3.27 10.22 -0.16
N SER A 145 4.50 10.63 0.06
CA SER A 145 5.46 10.97 -0.98
C SER A 145 6.81 10.38 -0.62
N PHE A 146 7.63 10.08 -1.63
CA PHE A 146 9.01 9.72 -1.41
C PHE A 146 9.81 10.96 -1.01
N ASP A 147 10.74 10.78 -0.08
CA ASP A 147 11.84 11.72 0.11
C ASP A 147 13.17 10.97 -0.03
N VAL A 148 14.22 11.70 -0.38
CA VAL A 148 15.56 11.17 -0.58
C VAL A 148 16.57 11.98 0.20
N ARG A 149 17.54 11.27 0.77
CA ARG A 149 18.71 11.85 1.43
C ARG A 149 19.97 11.26 0.87
N LEU A 150 21.06 12.02 0.90
CA LEU A 150 22.39 11.48 0.63
C LEU A 150 22.83 10.63 1.82
N ASN A 151 23.22 9.38 1.58
CA ASN A 151 23.86 8.54 2.57
C ASN A 151 25.35 8.93 2.75
N ALA A 152 26.04 8.29 3.70
CA ALA A 152 27.47 8.53 3.96
C ALA A 152 28.39 8.21 2.77
N ARG A 153 27.88 7.51 1.74
CA ARG A 153 28.58 7.16 0.50
C ARG A 153 28.30 8.15 -0.64
N GLY A 154 27.47 9.16 -0.41
CA GLY A 154 27.06 10.12 -1.43
C GLY A 154 26.00 9.59 -2.40
N GLU A 155 25.30 8.51 -2.05
CA GLU A 155 24.21 7.94 -2.84
C GLU A 155 22.87 8.49 -2.34
N TRP A 156 21.98 8.87 -3.25
CA TRP A 156 20.61 9.21 -2.91
C TRP A 156 19.86 7.95 -2.51
N VAL A 157 19.43 7.88 -1.25
CA VAL A 157 18.65 6.78 -0.70
C VAL A 157 17.29 7.30 -0.23
N GLU A 158 16.28 6.44 -0.32
CA GLU A 158 14.95 6.72 0.23
C GLU A 158 15.07 7.02 1.73
N VAL A 159 14.35 8.04 2.17
CA VAL A 159 14.07 8.24 3.59
C VAL A 159 12.90 7.32 3.92
N ASP A 160 13.19 6.18 4.56
CA ASP A 160 12.14 5.44 5.25
C ASP A 160 11.73 6.29 6.47
N ASP A 161 10.53 6.88 6.41
CA ASP A 161 9.83 7.52 7.54
C ASP A 161 9.53 6.52 8.66
#